data_AF-A0AAD5S310-F1
#
_entry.id   AF-A0AAD5S310-F1
#
_cell.length_a   1.000
_cell.length_b   1.000
_cell.length_c   1.000
_cell.angle_alpha   90.00
_cell.angle_beta   90.00
_cell.angle_gamma   90.00
#
_symmetry.space_group_name_H-M   'P 1'
#
loop_
_entity.id
_entity.type
_entity.pdbx_description
1 polymer ?
#
loop_
_entity_poly.entity_id
_entity_poly.type
_entity_poly.pdbx_seq_one_letter_code
_entity_poly.pdbx_strand_id
1 'polypeptide(L)'
;MPSRAASQDIFVDTEDRLAEEDEERAAKDLELRTKLKAESDARVERALRQKAEAVKWAKERETRERKGVEEQKSILSKVDDEVTPTIKGFKSQALLSNFINVQTPDGRFWTRRWAVVKAQKLYLYKDELATKPLETIDLPGTSWRNAMAAEIVTIPNSFAIKPKTGGERVFLADNKAHYYQTLAAIELKS
;
A
#
# COMPACT_ATOMS: atom_id res chain seq x y z
N MET A 1 58.78 46.57 92.49
CA MET A 1 58.37 45.17 92.32
C MET A 1 56.88 45.07 92.56
N PRO A 2 56.05 44.84 91.52
CA PRO A 2 55.42 43.51 91.37
C PRO A 2 55.06 43.07 89.91
N SER A 3 54.90 41.75 89.74
CA SER A 3 53.80 41.03 89.04
C SER A 3 53.56 41.11 87.51
N ARG A 4 53.63 39.91 86.89
CA ARG A 4 52.72 39.20 85.92
C ARG A 4 53.52 38.68 84.71
N ALA A 5 53.83 37.38 84.59
CA ALA A 5 52.98 36.19 84.43
C ALA A 5 52.02 36.30 83.23
N ALA A 6 52.31 35.50 82.19
CA ALA A 6 51.41 34.89 81.19
C ALA A 6 52.06 34.97 79.81
N SER A 7 52.41 33.80 79.23
CA SER A 7 52.38 33.51 77.78
C SER A 7 53.05 32.15 77.55
N GLN A 8 52.39 31.08 77.99
CA GLN A 8 52.84 29.72 77.70
C GLN A 8 51.60 28.81 77.59
N ASP A 9 50.72 29.07 76.62
CA ASP A 9 49.52 28.26 76.33
C ASP A 9 48.96 28.57 74.91
N ILE A 10 49.78 28.59 73.84
CA ILE A 10 49.26 28.85 72.48
C ILE A 10 49.78 27.86 71.41
N PHE A 11 50.70 26.96 71.73
CA PHE A 11 51.41 26.17 70.69
C PHE A 11 51.03 24.67 70.61
N VAL A 12 49.96 24.24 71.28
CA VAL A 12 49.47 22.84 71.23
C VAL A 12 48.18 22.70 70.41
N ASP A 13 47.46 23.78 70.11
CA ASP A 13 46.15 23.76 69.43
C ASP A 13 46.20 23.69 67.89
N THR A 14 47.39 23.81 67.26
CA THR A 14 47.49 23.88 65.79
C THR A 14 47.58 22.54 65.10
N GLU A 15 48.21 21.52 65.71
CA GLU A 15 48.32 20.18 65.12
C GLU A 15 47.02 19.39 65.25
N ASP A 16 46.32 19.49 66.39
CA ASP A 16 45.02 18.85 66.59
C ASP A 16 43.93 19.46 65.67
N ARG A 17 43.97 20.78 65.43
CA ARG A 17 43.09 21.43 64.44
C ARG A 17 43.36 21.00 62.99
N LEU A 18 44.62 20.72 62.65
CA LEU A 18 44.99 20.25 61.31
C LEU A 18 44.53 18.81 61.07
N ALA A 19 44.65 17.94 62.06
CA ALA A 19 44.13 16.58 62.00
C ALA A 19 42.59 16.56 61.87
N GLU A 20 41.89 17.41 62.63
CA GLU A 20 40.42 17.52 62.56
C GLU A 20 39.94 18.05 61.19
N GLU A 21 40.65 19.03 60.60
CA GLU A 21 40.33 19.53 59.26
C GLU A 21 40.58 18.49 58.15
N ASP A 22 41.62 17.67 58.25
CA ASP A 22 41.90 16.63 57.27
C ASP A 22 40.93 15.45 57.38
N GLU A 23 40.49 15.10 58.60
CA GLU A 23 39.39 14.15 58.82
C GLU A 23 38.06 14.67 58.26
N GLU A 24 37.75 15.96 58.45
CA GLU A 24 36.53 16.58 57.91
C GLU A 24 36.53 16.62 56.38
N ARG A 25 37.69 16.89 55.75
CA ARG A 25 37.84 16.82 54.29
C ARG A 25 37.70 15.39 53.77
N ALA A 26 38.30 14.41 54.44
CA ALA A 26 38.17 13.01 54.06
C ALA A 26 36.72 12.49 54.18
N ALA A 27 36.00 12.92 55.22
CA ALA A 27 34.58 12.60 55.40
C ALA A 27 33.71 13.22 54.30
N LYS A 28 33.94 14.49 53.94
CA LYS A 28 33.23 15.18 52.86
C LYS A 28 33.48 14.53 51.50
N ASP A 29 34.72 14.14 51.20
CA ASP A 29 35.06 13.45 49.96
C ASP A 29 34.42 12.05 49.85
N LEU A 30 34.35 11.32 50.97
CA LEU A 30 33.68 10.03 51.02
C LEU A 30 32.16 10.18 50.86
N GLU A 31 31.56 11.20 51.45
CA GLU A 31 30.14 11.52 51.27
C GLU A 31 29.83 11.92 49.82
N LEU A 32 30.70 12.72 49.19
CA LEU A 32 30.53 13.15 47.81
C LEU A 32 30.66 11.96 46.84
N ARG A 33 31.62 11.06 47.08
CA ARG A 33 31.77 9.82 46.31
C ARG A 33 30.58 8.88 46.44
N THR A 34 30.04 8.71 47.65
CA THR A 34 28.85 7.87 47.86
C THR A 34 27.61 8.47 47.21
N LYS A 35 27.42 9.79 47.27
CA LYS A 35 26.35 10.52 46.57
C LYS A 35 26.45 10.37 45.05
N LEU A 36 27.63 10.57 44.47
CA LEU A 36 27.85 10.41 43.02
C LEU A 36 27.57 8.98 42.55
N LYS A 37 27.98 7.97 43.33
CA LYS A 37 27.73 6.57 43.00
C LYS A 37 26.24 6.22 43.07
N ALA A 38 25.54 6.69 44.11
CA ALA A 38 24.10 6.49 44.23
C ALA A 38 23.33 7.17 43.09
N GLU A 39 23.76 8.37 42.66
CA GLU A 39 23.16 9.08 41.54
C GLU A 39 23.42 8.36 40.20
N SER A 40 24.64 7.86 39.98
CA SER A 40 24.95 7.09 38.77
C SER A 40 24.13 5.80 38.69
N ASP A 41 24.00 5.08 39.81
CA ASP A 41 23.26 3.83 39.88
C ASP A 41 21.76 4.08 39.66
N ALA A 42 21.20 5.13 40.27
CA ALA A 42 19.81 5.53 40.05
C ALA A 42 19.53 5.95 38.59
N ARG A 43 20.52 6.57 37.91
CA ARG A 43 20.39 6.93 36.50
C ARG A 43 20.40 5.71 35.58
N VAL A 44 21.26 4.73 35.86
CA VAL A 44 21.31 3.46 35.12
C VAL A 44 20.01 2.68 35.32
N GLU A 45 19.50 2.61 36.55
CA GLU A 45 18.26 1.89 36.86
C GLU A 45 17.04 2.51 36.16
N ARG A 46 16.91 3.85 36.16
CA ARG A 46 15.85 4.54 35.39
C ARG A 46 15.97 4.28 33.89
N ALA A 47 17.18 4.31 33.35
CA ALA A 47 17.41 4.04 31.92
C ALA A 47 17.05 2.59 31.54
N LEU A 48 17.35 1.62 32.40
CA LEU A 48 16.96 0.22 32.20
C LEU A 48 15.44 0.03 32.26
N ARG A 49 14.77 0.69 33.21
CA ARG A 49 13.30 0.62 33.35
C ARG A 49 12.59 1.24 32.14
N GLN A 50 13.04 2.40 31.68
CA GLN A 50 12.51 3.04 30.46
C GLN A 50 12.73 2.18 29.22
N LYS A 51 13.90 1.55 29.06
CA LYS A 51 14.16 0.62 27.96
C LYS A 51 13.25 -0.61 28.01
N ALA A 52 13.03 -1.18 29.20
CA ALA A 52 12.15 -2.33 29.36
C ALA A 52 10.67 -2.00 29.03
N GLU A 53 10.20 -0.81 29.42
CA GLU A 53 8.85 -0.34 29.10
C GLU A 53 8.69 -0.06 27.60
N ALA A 54 9.70 0.56 26.96
CA ALA A 54 9.69 0.81 25.51
C ALA A 54 9.64 -0.50 24.69
N VAL A 55 10.37 -1.54 25.12
CA VAL A 55 10.34 -2.86 24.47
C VAL A 55 8.97 -3.54 24.63
N LYS A 56 8.33 -3.42 25.80
CA LYS A 56 6.98 -3.97 26.02
C LYS A 56 5.95 -3.26 25.12
N TRP A 57 6.00 -1.93 25.07
CA TRP A 57 5.11 -1.13 24.21
C TRP A 57 5.28 -1.45 22.72
N ALA A 58 6.53 -1.62 22.25
CA ALA A 58 6.81 -1.96 20.86
C ALA A 58 6.24 -3.35 20.49
N LYS A 59 6.41 -4.36 21.36
CA LYS A 59 5.85 -5.71 21.14
C LYS A 59 4.32 -5.70 21.12
N GLU A 60 3.69 -4.96 22.03
CA GLU A 60 2.23 -4.86 22.07
C GLU A 60 1.68 -4.19 20.80
N ARG A 61 2.31 -3.11 20.32
CA ARG A 61 1.92 -2.43 19.08
C ARG A 61 2.04 -3.34 17.86
N GLU A 62 3.14 -4.08 17.73
CA GLU A 62 3.35 -5.00 16.61
C GLU A 62 2.29 -6.12 16.58
N THR A 63 1.91 -6.66 17.74
CA THR A 63 0.86 -7.69 17.80
C THR A 63 -0.52 -7.14 17.45
N ARG A 64 -0.84 -5.89 17.80
CA ARG A 64 -2.10 -5.23 17.42
C ARG A 64 -2.14 -4.94 15.93
N GLU A 65 -1.04 -4.48 15.34
CA GLU A 65 -0.95 -4.22 13.90
C GLU A 65 -1.06 -5.52 13.08
N ARG A 66 -0.41 -6.61 13.50
CA ARG A 66 -0.55 -7.93 12.83
C ARG A 66 -1.99 -8.44 12.86
N LYS A 67 -2.67 -8.35 14.00
CA LYS A 67 -4.08 -8.77 14.13
C LYS A 67 -5.00 -7.93 13.24
N GLY A 68 -4.81 -6.61 13.18
CA GLY A 68 -5.60 -5.74 12.31
C GLY A 68 -5.41 -6.04 10.82
N VAL A 69 -4.18 -6.36 10.39
CA VAL A 69 -3.90 -6.74 8.99
C VAL A 69 -4.50 -8.10 8.64
N GLU A 70 -4.47 -9.07 9.56
CA GLU A 70 -5.10 -10.39 9.37
C GLU A 70 -6.62 -10.29 9.30
N GLU A 71 -7.24 -9.48 10.16
CA GLU A 71 -8.68 -9.23 10.13
C GLU A 71 -9.11 -8.56 8.81
N GLN A 72 -8.38 -7.53 8.36
CA GLN A 72 -8.64 -6.88 7.07
C GLN A 72 -8.47 -7.83 5.88
N LYS A 73 -7.43 -8.67 5.88
CA LYS A 73 -7.24 -9.70 4.85
C LYS A 73 -8.39 -10.71 4.82
N SER A 74 -8.89 -11.12 6.00
CA SER A 74 -10.01 -12.05 6.10
C SER A 74 -11.35 -11.46 5.62
N ILE A 75 -11.52 -10.15 5.77
CA ILE A 75 -12.70 -9.42 5.25
C ILE A 75 -12.61 -9.30 3.73
N LEU A 76 -11.44 -8.89 3.21
CA LEU A 76 -11.18 -8.80 1.77
C LEU A 76 -11.34 -10.14 1.06
N SER A 77 -10.82 -11.24 1.62
CA SER A 77 -10.95 -12.56 1.02
C SER A 77 -12.40 -13.04 0.96
N LYS A 78 -13.21 -12.76 1.99
CA LYS A 78 -14.65 -13.10 1.99
C LYS A 78 -15.43 -12.33 0.93
N VAL A 79 -15.10 -11.05 0.71
CA VAL A 79 -15.72 -10.23 -0.34
C VAL A 79 -15.33 -10.72 -1.73
N ASP A 80 -14.08 -11.13 -1.93
CA ASP A 80 -13.64 -11.73 -3.19
C ASP A 80 -14.35 -13.07 -3.48
N ASP A 81 -14.50 -13.93 -2.47
CA ASP A 81 -15.14 -15.25 -2.64
C ASP A 81 -16.66 -15.17 -2.87
N GLU A 82 -17.37 -14.17 -2.33
CA GLU A 82 -18.81 -13.99 -2.57
C GLU A 82 -19.13 -13.31 -3.92
N VAL A 83 -18.25 -12.42 -4.42
CA VAL A 83 -18.52 -11.63 -5.64
C VAL A 83 -17.93 -12.28 -6.90
N THR A 84 -16.81 -13.00 -6.81
CA THR A 84 -16.12 -13.53 -8.00
C THR A 84 -16.70 -14.79 -8.67
N PRO A 85 -17.43 -15.74 -8.04
CA PRO A 85 -17.80 -16.98 -8.72
C PRO A 85 -18.81 -16.75 -9.86
N THR A 86 -19.72 -15.79 -9.70
CA THR A 86 -20.72 -15.44 -10.73
C THR A 86 -20.10 -14.75 -11.95
N ILE A 87 -19.01 -13.98 -11.76
CA ILE A 87 -18.32 -13.26 -12.82
C ILE A 87 -17.24 -14.14 -13.49
N LYS A 88 -16.48 -14.95 -12.72
CA LYS A 88 -15.47 -15.86 -13.26
C LYS A 88 -16.07 -16.97 -14.10
N GLY A 89 -17.22 -17.55 -13.73
CA GLY A 89 -17.88 -18.58 -14.54
C GLY A 89 -18.39 -18.06 -15.90
N PHE A 90 -18.76 -16.78 -15.98
CA PHE A 90 -19.18 -16.19 -17.26
C PHE A 90 -17.99 -15.82 -18.15
N LYS A 91 -16.87 -15.35 -17.56
CA LYS A 91 -15.65 -14.93 -18.26
C LYS A 91 -14.68 -16.07 -18.59
N SER A 92 -14.66 -17.18 -17.85
CA SER A 92 -13.73 -18.30 -18.08
C SER A 92 -13.95 -19.04 -19.40
N GLN A 93 -15.11 -18.87 -20.02
CA GLN A 93 -15.44 -19.44 -21.33
C GLN A 93 -15.40 -18.39 -22.46
N ALA A 94 -14.88 -17.18 -22.20
CA ALA A 94 -14.70 -16.18 -23.23
C ALA A 94 -13.52 -16.55 -24.12
N LEU A 95 -13.72 -16.51 -25.44
CA LEU A 95 -12.65 -16.70 -26.43
C LEU A 95 -11.68 -15.52 -26.41
N LEU A 96 -12.21 -14.32 -26.16
CA LEU A 96 -11.46 -13.08 -26.08
C LEU A 96 -12.12 -12.16 -25.07
N SER A 97 -11.31 -11.49 -24.25
CA SER A 97 -11.74 -10.39 -23.41
C SER A 97 -10.68 -9.31 -23.37
N ASN A 98 -10.97 -8.13 -23.92
CA ASN A 98 -10.06 -6.99 -23.96
C ASN A 98 -10.81 -5.66 -24.02
N PHE A 99 -10.10 -4.55 -23.79
CA PHE A 99 -10.66 -3.23 -24.07
C PHE A 99 -10.57 -2.91 -25.56
N ILE A 100 -11.64 -2.32 -26.08
CA ILE A 100 -11.72 -1.82 -27.46
C ILE A 100 -12.45 -0.48 -27.49
N ASN A 101 -12.12 0.37 -28.45
CA ASN A 101 -12.83 1.62 -28.66
C ASN A 101 -13.93 1.40 -29.71
N VAL A 102 -15.14 1.84 -29.40
CA VAL A 102 -16.32 1.70 -30.25
C VAL A 102 -16.76 3.09 -30.68
N GLN A 103 -16.94 3.30 -31.97
CA GLN A 103 -17.49 4.55 -32.49
C GLN A 103 -18.97 4.64 -32.11
N THR A 104 -19.36 5.77 -31.55
CA THR A 104 -20.76 6.02 -31.22
C THR A 104 -21.63 6.05 -32.49
N PRO A 105 -22.93 5.71 -32.42
CA PRO A 105 -23.79 5.67 -33.61
C PRO A 105 -23.91 7.00 -34.37
N ASP A 106 -23.68 8.13 -33.70
CA ASP A 106 -23.63 9.47 -34.30
C ASP A 106 -22.31 9.76 -35.02
N GLY A 107 -21.33 8.85 -34.95
CA GLY A 107 -20.04 8.91 -35.63
C GLY A 107 -19.03 9.90 -35.03
N ARG A 108 -19.41 10.66 -33.99
CA ARG A 108 -18.62 11.80 -33.50
C ARG A 108 -17.57 11.42 -32.46
N PHE A 109 -17.81 10.38 -31.67
CA PHE A 109 -16.97 10.06 -30.52
C PHE A 109 -16.58 8.59 -30.49
N TRP A 110 -15.45 8.33 -29.84
CA TRP A 110 -14.99 6.97 -29.55
C TRP A 110 -15.15 6.70 -28.07
N THR A 111 -15.78 5.58 -27.73
CA THR A 111 -15.96 5.17 -26.33
C THR A 111 -15.23 3.87 -26.07
N ARG A 112 -14.41 3.86 -25.02
CA ARG A 112 -13.72 2.65 -24.57
C ARG A 112 -14.71 1.72 -23.87
N ARG A 113 -14.74 0.47 -24.30
CA ARG A 113 -15.61 -0.59 -23.79
C ARG A 113 -14.82 -1.86 -23.53
N TRP A 114 -15.24 -2.62 -22.53
CA TRP A 114 -14.71 -3.96 -22.31
C TRP A 114 -15.47 -4.93 -23.22
N ALA A 115 -14.79 -5.45 -24.23
CA ALA A 115 -15.34 -6.39 -25.19
C ALA A 115 -15.09 -7.82 -24.72
N VAL A 116 -16.11 -8.67 -24.83
CA VAL A 116 -16.03 -10.09 -24.53
C VAL A 116 -16.68 -10.88 -25.65
N VAL A 117 -15.92 -11.75 -26.31
CA VAL A 117 -16.44 -12.70 -27.30
C VAL A 117 -16.73 -14.01 -26.58
N LYS A 118 -17.99 -14.40 -26.52
CA LYS A 118 -18.43 -15.66 -25.89
C LYS A 118 -19.49 -16.35 -26.73
N ALA A 119 -19.33 -17.66 -26.90
CA ALA A 119 -20.15 -18.46 -27.80
C ALA A 119 -20.17 -17.86 -29.21
N GLN A 120 -21.31 -17.31 -29.66
CA GLN A 120 -21.50 -16.68 -30.96
C GLN A 120 -21.91 -15.20 -30.83
N LYS A 121 -21.56 -14.56 -29.70
CA LYS A 121 -21.94 -13.18 -29.43
C LYS A 121 -20.74 -12.36 -28.96
N LEU A 122 -20.69 -11.12 -29.40
CA LEU A 122 -19.80 -10.09 -28.89
C LEU A 122 -20.58 -9.22 -27.91
N TYR A 123 -20.13 -9.19 -26.67
CA TYR A 123 -20.71 -8.39 -25.61
C TYR A 123 -19.83 -7.17 -25.32
N LEU A 124 -20.45 -6.00 -25.24
CA LEU A 124 -19.78 -4.75 -24.93
C LEU A 124 -20.23 -4.27 -23.56
N TYR A 125 -19.30 -4.21 -22.62
CA TYR A 125 -19.54 -3.74 -21.26
C TYR A 125 -18.98 -2.34 -21.08
N LYS A 126 -19.49 -1.63 -20.06
CA LYS A 126 -18.96 -0.31 -19.68
C LYS A 126 -17.47 -0.42 -19.31
N ASP A 127 -17.14 -1.42 -18.49
CA ASP A 127 -15.81 -1.73 -17.99
C ASP A 127 -15.73 -3.24 -17.68
N GLU A 128 -14.60 -3.70 -17.14
CA GLU A 128 -14.39 -5.10 -16.81
C GLU A 128 -15.28 -5.59 -15.64
N LEU A 129 -15.67 -4.72 -14.72
CA LEU A 129 -16.41 -5.10 -13.51
C LEU A 129 -17.93 -5.08 -13.71
N ALA A 130 -18.39 -4.47 -14.80
CA ALA A 130 -19.80 -4.39 -15.14
C ALA A 130 -20.42 -5.79 -15.33
N THR A 131 -21.55 -6.00 -14.66
CA THR A 131 -22.29 -7.26 -14.70
C THR A 131 -23.24 -7.37 -15.88
N LYS A 132 -23.72 -6.25 -16.41
CA LYS A 132 -24.66 -6.18 -17.53
C LYS A 132 -23.98 -5.62 -18.78
N PRO A 133 -24.12 -6.28 -19.95
CA PRO A 133 -23.64 -5.72 -21.20
C PRO A 133 -24.49 -4.51 -21.61
N LEU A 134 -23.83 -3.49 -22.16
CA LEU A 134 -24.49 -2.33 -22.75
C LEU A 134 -25.04 -2.67 -24.14
N GLU A 135 -24.29 -3.44 -24.92
CA GLU A 135 -24.66 -3.86 -26.26
C GLU A 135 -24.24 -5.32 -26.45
N THR A 136 -25.05 -6.06 -27.21
CA THR A 136 -24.77 -7.44 -27.59
C THR A 136 -24.94 -7.55 -29.09
N ILE A 137 -23.92 -8.07 -29.76
CA ILE A 137 -23.88 -8.23 -31.21
C ILE A 137 -23.81 -9.72 -31.51
N ASP A 138 -24.79 -10.21 -32.25
CA ASP A 138 -24.79 -11.58 -32.75
C ASP A 138 -23.80 -11.71 -33.90
N LEU A 139 -22.82 -12.61 -33.75
CA LEU A 139 -21.76 -12.82 -34.73
C LEU A 139 -22.14 -13.72 -35.92
N PRO A 140 -23.06 -14.70 -35.85
CA PRO A 140 -23.37 -15.56 -36.98
C PRO A 140 -23.86 -14.79 -38.22
N GLY A 141 -23.21 -15.01 -39.35
CA GLY A 141 -23.47 -14.33 -40.62
C GLY A 141 -23.01 -12.86 -40.62
N THR A 142 -22.13 -12.48 -39.70
CA THR A 142 -21.57 -11.13 -39.63
C THR A 142 -20.38 -11.01 -40.57
N SER A 143 -20.35 -9.94 -41.36
CA SER A 143 -19.16 -9.59 -42.14
C SER A 143 -18.36 -8.51 -41.42
N TRP A 144 -17.04 -8.57 -41.55
CA TRP A 144 -16.16 -7.50 -41.11
C TRP A 144 -15.34 -6.98 -42.29
N ARG A 145 -14.92 -5.73 -42.19
CA ARG A 145 -14.03 -5.09 -43.16
C ARG A 145 -13.06 -4.16 -42.47
N ASN A 146 -11.88 -3.99 -43.05
CA ASN A 146 -10.95 -2.96 -42.61
C ASN A 146 -11.57 -1.59 -42.88
N ALA A 147 -11.79 -0.80 -41.83
CA ALA A 147 -12.52 0.47 -41.94
C ALA A 147 -11.71 1.54 -42.67
N MET A 148 -10.37 1.45 -42.64
CA MET A 148 -9.48 2.29 -43.41
C MET A 148 -9.52 1.97 -44.90
N ALA A 149 -9.48 0.68 -45.26
CA ALA A 149 -9.57 0.25 -46.66
C ALA A 149 -10.95 0.52 -47.27
N ALA A 150 -11.99 0.56 -46.44
CA ALA A 150 -13.36 0.90 -46.85
C ALA A 150 -13.65 2.42 -46.81
N GLU A 151 -12.63 3.26 -46.58
CA GLU A 151 -12.74 4.72 -46.49
C GLU A 151 -13.76 5.22 -45.45
N ILE A 152 -14.09 4.39 -44.47
CA ILE A 152 -15.03 4.75 -43.39
C ILE A 152 -14.33 5.65 -42.38
N VAL A 153 -13.11 5.25 -41.97
CA VAL A 153 -12.30 5.97 -40.98
C VAL A 153 -10.83 5.84 -41.34
N THR A 154 -10.07 6.94 -41.29
CA THR A 154 -8.63 6.97 -41.62
C THR A 154 -7.70 6.53 -40.48
N ILE A 155 -8.26 5.99 -39.40
CA ILE A 155 -7.52 5.61 -38.18
C ILE A 155 -6.97 4.18 -38.37
N PRO A 156 -5.67 3.94 -38.14
CA PRO A 156 -5.09 2.59 -38.19
C PRO A 156 -5.73 1.63 -37.18
N ASN A 157 -5.67 0.33 -37.46
CA ASN A 157 -6.24 -0.72 -36.59
C ASN A 157 -7.75 -0.57 -36.34
N SER A 158 -8.45 0.12 -37.24
CA SER A 158 -9.90 0.22 -37.24
C SER A 158 -10.53 -0.83 -38.14
N PHE A 159 -11.68 -1.34 -37.74
CA PHE A 159 -12.46 -2.30 -38.51
C PHE A 159 -13.94 -2.06 -38.26
N ALA A 160 -14.74 -2.35 -39.27
CA ALA A 160 -16.18 -2.26 -39.18
C ALA A 160 -16.78 -3.66 -39.20
N ILE A 161 -17.76 -3.88 -38.34
CA ILE A 161 -18.55 -5.11 -38.24
C ILE A 161 -19.97 -4.79 -38.70
N LYS A 162 -20.48 -5.56 -39.64
CA LYS A 162 -21.87 -5.47 -40.09
C LYS A 162 -22.62 -6.76 -39.72
N PRO A 163 -23.35 -6.77 -38.58
CA PRO A 163 -24.15 -7.92 -38.20
C PRO A 163 -25.29 -8.14 -39.19
N LYS A 164 -25.83 -9.36 -39.22
CA LYS A 164 -27.00 -9.71 -40.06
C LYS A 164 -28.22 -8.85 -39.72
N THR A 165 -28.40 -8.57 -38.43
CA THR A 165 -29.46 -7.73 -37.89
C THR A 165 -28.83 -6.53 -37.18
N GLY A 166 -29.00 -5.34 -37.75
CA GLY A 166 -28.52 -4.09 -37.14
C GLY A 166 -27.75 -3.20 -38.10
N GLY A 167 -27.28 -2.07 -37.56
CA GLY A 167 -26.39 -1.16 -38.26
C GLY A 167 -24.94 -1.63 -38.20
N GLU A 168 -24.13 -1.12 -39.12
CA GLU A 168 -22.68 -1.28 -39.05
C GLU A 168 -22.12 -0.57 -37.81
N ARG A 169 -21.10 -1.19 -37.20
CA ARG A 169 -20.39 -0.68 -36.03
C ARG A 169 -18.91 -0.62 -36.32
N VAL A 170 -18.27 0.50 -36.00
CA VAL A 170 -16.84 0.67 -36.21
C VAL A 170 -16.12 0.55 -34.87
N PHE A 171 -15.07 -0.26 -34.88
CA PHE A 171 -14.23 -0.57 -33.74
C PHE A 171 -12.80 -0.11 -34.03
N LEU A 172 -12.08 0.22 -32.97
CA LEU A 172 -10.68 0.61 -33.00
C LEU A 172 -9.95 -0.13 -31.88
N ALA A 173 -8.99 -0.96 -32.29
CA ALA A 173 -8.10 -1.64 -31.37
C ALA A 173 -6.91 -0.75 -30.99
N ASP A 174 -6.46 -0.84 -29.74
CA ASP A 174 -5.35 -0.01 -29.23
C ASP A 174 -4.02 -0.29 -29.95
N ASN A 175 -3.81 -1.52 -30.41
CA ASN A 175 -2.59 -1.93 -31.09
C ASN A 175 -2.87 -2.99 -32.16
N LYS A 176 -1.87 -3.20 -33.03
CA LYS A 176 -1.95 -4.13 -34.16
C LYS A 176 -2.13 -5.59 -33.74
N ALA A 177 -1.56 -6.01 -32.61
CA ALA A 177 -1.72 -7.36 -32.10
C ALA A 177 -3.17 -7.62 -31.65
N HIS A 178 -3.74 -6.69 -30.88
CA HIS A 178 -5.12 -6.75 -30.41
C HIS A 178 -6.11 -6.68 -31.57
N TYR A 179 -5.80 -5.89 -32.60
CA TYR A 179 -6.57 -5.84 -33.84
C TYR A 179 -6.72 -7.24 -34.46
N TYR A 180 -5.61 -7.93 -34.75
CA TYR A 180 -5.66 -9.26 -35.36
C TYR A 180 -6.28 -10.31 -34.44
N GLN A 181 -6.00 -10.27 -33.14
CA GLN A 181 -6.62 -11.18 -32.17
C GLN A 181 -8.14 -11.01 -32.15
N THR A 182 -8.62 -9.76 -32.17
CA THR A 182 -10.05 -9.46 -32.15
C THR A 182 -10.73 -9.92 -33.43
N LEU A 183 -10.12 -9.65 -34.59
CA LEU A 183 -10.63 -10.13 -35.87
C LEU A 183 -10.65 -11.66 -35.96
N ALA A 184 -9.59 -12.33 -35.52
CA ALA A 184 -9.55 -13.79 -35.48
C ALA A 184 -10.64 -14.38 -34.58
N ALA A 185 -10.92 -13.75 -33.43
CA ALA A 185 -11.97 -14.18 -32.53
C ALA A 185 -13.39 -13.98 -33.13
N ILE A 186 -13.59 -12.91 -33.90
CA ILE A 186 -14.84 -12.63 -34.61
C ILE A 186 -15.02 -13.63 -35.75
N GLU A 187 -13.99 -13.83 -36.59
CA GLU A 187 -14.02 -14.73 -37.74
C GLU A 187 -14.26 -16.19 -37.35
N LEU A 188 -13.73 -16.63 -36.20
CA LEU A 188 -13.97 -17.98 -35.69
C LEU A 188 -15.45 -18.22 -35.32
N LYS A 189 -16.22 -17.15 -35.12
CA LYS A 189 -17.60 -17.18 -34.61
C LYS A 189 -18.63 -16.59 -35.57
N SER A 190 -18.20 -16.08 -36.74
CA SER A 190 -19.07 -15.53 -37.78
C SER A 190 -19.78 -16.61 -38.59
#